data_AF-A0A2E2WIC0-F1
#
_entry.id   AF-A0A2E2WIC0-F1
#
_cell.length_a   1.000
_cell.length_b   1.000
_cell.length_c   1.000
_cell.angle_alpha   90.00
_cell.angle_beta   90.00
_cell.angle_gamma   90.00
#
_symmetry.space_group_name_H-M   'P 1'
#
loop_
_entity.id
_entity.type
_entity.pdbx_description
1 polymer ?
#
loop_
_entity_poly.entity_id
_entity_poly.type
_entity_poly.pdbx_seq_one_letter_code
_entity_poly.pdbx_strand_id
1 'polypeptide(L)'
;MVFWRKKKNEGSQEKEHHDDRLLRHKNDPALEPATEYDAEMNEATVKELNKTATQILDETELTPVPEHTLGADLKEAEDLDEDHSEEGGWFSRLSKGLSKSSNKLGQSITDVFTKRKLDQDALDELEEILILADMGPKTATKIVSEFAENRFDKEIEEDEIKNALSSSIATILTPVAKPLDITEADKKPFVMLVCGVNGAGKTTTIGKLAYEYHIKQHKKVMIAAADTFRAAAVEQLEVWANRAKCPLIKKDIGDDPAAVAFEALEKAKADNVDLLMIDTAGRLQNKANLMEELAKVIRVIKKQDESAPHAIVLVLDSTTGQNAHSQVQNFKDVVDLTGLVVTKLDGSAKGGVVVSLAEEFELPIHAVGVGEKIEDLSPFKAEEFAKALVGA
;
A
#
# COMPACT_ATOMS: atom_id res chain seq x y z
N MET A 1 -55.08 -27.80 -23.05
CA MET A 1 -55.33 -27.84 -24.51
C MET A 1 -54.07 -27.30 -25.18
N VAL A 2 -53.37 -28.16 -25.96
CA VAL A 2 -52.32 -27.89 -26.97
C VAL A 2 -51.00 -27.23 -26.48
N PHE A 3 -49.90 -27.97 -26.24
CA PHE A 3 -48.86 -28.55 -27.14
C PHE A 3 -47.97 -27.55 -27.91
N TRP A 4 -46.64 -27.64 -27.74
CA TRP A 4 -45.58 -27.75 -28.78
C TRP A 4 -44.20 -27.83 -28.06
N ARG A 5 -43.59 -29.00 -27.81
CA ARG A 5 -42.80 -29.95 -28.64
C ARG A 5 -41.27 -29.68 -28.67
N LYS A 6 -40.59 -30.58 -27.95
CA LYS A 6 -39.17 -31.02 -27.95
C LYS A 6 -38.52 -31.15 -29.35
N LYS A 7 -37.24 -30.77 -29.45
CA LYS A 7 -36.16 -31.37 -30.29
C LYS A 7 -34.81 -31.02 -29.63
N LYS A 8 -34.22 -31.89 -28.80
CA LYS A 8 -33.10 -32.81 -29.12
C LYS A 8 -31.99 -32.17 -30.00
N ASN A 9 -30.88 -31.81 -29.35
CA ASN A 9 -29.55 -31.70 -29.95
C ASN A 9 -28.67 -32.78 -29.28
N GLU A 10 -28.66 -33.98 -29.84
CA GLU A 10 -27.82 -35.12 -29.41
C GLU A 10 -26.43 -35.09 -30.11
N GLY A 11 -26.02 -33.95 -30.66
CA GLY A 11 -24.80 -33.84 -31.49
C GLY A 11 -23.57 -33.21 -30.84
N SER A 12 -23.67 -32.69 -29.62
CA SER A 12 -22.56 -31.97 -28.96
C SER A 12 -21.85 -32.78 -27.86
N GLN A 13 -22.44 -33.86 -27.35
CA GLN A 13 -21.82 -34.69 -26.30
C GLN A 13 -20.88 -35.78 -26.83
N GLU A 14 -20.95 -36.16 -28.12
CA GLU A 14 -20.02 -37.14 -28.69
C GLU A 14 -18.66 -36.55 -29.12
N LYS A 15 -18.54 -35.21 -29.18
CA LYS A 15 -17.26 -34.55 -29.55
C LYS A 15 -16.34 -34.25 -28.37
N GLU A 16 -16.85 -34.10 -27.15
CA GLU A 16 -16.01 -33.90 -25.97
C GLU A 16 -15.33 -35.19 -25.47
N HIS A 17 -15.90 -36.36 -25.77
CA HIS A 17 -15.33 -37.63 -25.30
C HIS A 17 -14.15 -38.15 -26.14
N HIS A 18 -13.84 -37.54 -27.29
CA HIS A 18 -12.80 -38.08 -28.18
C HIS A 18 -11.41 -37.44 -28.01
N ASP A 19 -11.32 -36.21 -27.47
CA ASP A 19 -10.04 -35.49 -27.32
C ASP A 19 -9.31 -35.78 -26.00
N ASP A 20 -9.97 -36.39 -25.01
CA ASP A 20 -9.38 -36.65 -23.69
C ASP A 20 -8.56 -37.97 -23.61
N ARG A 21 -8.23 -38.55 -24.77
CA ARG A 21 -7.55 -39.86 -24.88
C ARG A 21 -6.05 -39.79 -25.13
N LEU A 22 -5.46 -38.60 -25.10
CA LEU A 22 -4.02 -38.41 -25.18
C LEU A 22 -3.55 -37.91 -23.81
N LEU A 23 -2.71 -38.71 -23.14
CA LEU A 23 -2.08 -38.51 -21.81
C LEU A 23 -2.68 -39.30 -20.63
N ARG A 24 -2.80 -40.62 -20.76
CA ARG A 24 -2.77 -41.51 -19.57
C ARG A 24 -1.71 -42.59 -19.74
N HIS A 25 -0.78 -42.69 -18.79
CA HIS A 25 0.22 -43.74 -18.79
C HIS A 25 -0.41 -45.03 -18.24
N LYS A 26 -0.01 -46.20 -18.78
CA LYS A 26 -0.61 -47.52 -18.48
C LYS A 26 -0.62 -47.96 -16.99
N ASN A 27 -0.01 -47.18 -16.09
CA ASN A 27 0.08 -47.47 -14.66
C ASN A 27 -0.62 -46.42 -13.77
N ASP A 28 -1.38 -45.47 -14.33
CA ASP A 28 -2.18 -44.55 -13.50
C ASP A 28 -3.33 -45.33 -12.81
N PRO A 29 -3.47 -45.24 -11.48
CA PRO A 29 -4.58 -45.87 -10.78
C PRO A 29 -5.90 -45.29 -11.30
N ALA A 30 -6.90 -46.16 -11.49
CA ALA A 30 -8.22 -45.72 -11.94
C ALA A 30 -8.81 -44.74 -10.92
N LEU A 31 -9.13 -43.52 -11.36
CA LEU A 31 -9.92 -42.58 -10.58
C LEU A 31 -11.28 -43.23 -10.29
N GLU A 32 -11.55 -43.47 -9.01
CA GLU A 32 -12.89 -43.88 -8.57
C GLU A 32 -13.90 -42.76 -8.90
N PRO A 33 -15.11 -43.11 -9.35
CA PRO A 33 -16.15 -42.12 -9.61
C PRO A 33 -16.49 -41.39 -8.31
N ALA A 34 -16.73 -40.08 -8.41
CA ALA A 34 -17.09 -39.24 -7.27
C ALA A 34 -18.30 -39.83 -6.53
N THR A 35 -18.09 -40.20 -5.26
CA THR A 35 -19.17 -40.55 -4.34
C THR A 35 -19.92 -39.26 -3.98
N GLU A 36 -21.19 -39.15 -4.35
CA GLU A 36 -22.10 -38.13 -3.82
C GLU A 36 -22.23 -38.35 -2.30
N TYR A 37 -21.55 -37.52 -1.52
CA TYR A 37 -21.80 -37.40 -0.10
C TYR A 37 -23.01 -36.49 0.09
N ASP A 38 -24.19 -37.07 0.33
CA ASP A 38 -25.32 -36.35 0.94
C ASP A 38 -24.95 -36.06 2.41
N ALA A 39 -24.16 -35.00 2.62
CA ALA A 39 -24.01 -34.42 3.94
C ALA A 39 -25.32 -33.70 4.27
N GLU A 40 -26.16 -34.29 5.11
CA GLU A 40 -27.26 -33.58 5.76
C GLU A 40 -26.68 -32.41 6.58
N MET A 41 -26.64 -31.23 5.96
CA MET A 41 -26.26 -30.00 6.64
C MET A 41 -27.36 -29.63 7.63
N ASN A 42 -27.00 -29.42 8.90
CA ASN A 42 -27.99 -29.00 9.90
C ASN A 42 -28.56 -27.62 9.52
N GLU A 43 -29.79 -27.34 9.98
CA GLU A 43 -30.49 -26.08 9.67
C GLU A 43 -29.71 -24.83 10.08
N ALA A 44 -28.83 -24.90 11.07
CA ALA A 44 -28.01 -23.78 11.50
C ALA A 44 -26.93 -23.42 10.46
N THR A 45 -26.28 -24.42 9.85
CA THR A 45 -25.26 -24.20 8.81
C THR A 45 -25.88 -23.72 7.50
N VAL A 46 -27.07 -24.21 7.15
CA VAL A 46 -27.84 -23.72 5.99
C VAL A 46 -28.30 -22.27 6.22
N LYS A 47 -28.58 -21.88 7.46
CA LYS A 47 -28.95 -20.51 7.84
C LYS A 47 -27.76 -19.55 7.82
N GLU A 48 -26.56 -20.00 8.15
CA GLU A 48 -25.33 -19.21 8.01
C GLU A 48 -24.96 -18.95 6.55
N LEU A 49 -25.09 -19.96 5.68
CA LEU A 49 -24.75 -19.82 4.25
C LEU A 49 -25.76 -18.98 3.45
N ASN A 50 -27.00 -18.86 3.94
CA ASN A 50 -28.06 -18.08 3.30
C ASN A 50 -28.20 -16.66 3.86
N LYS A 51 -27.27 -16.18 4.69
CA LYS A 51 -27.24 -14.77 5.09
C LYS A 51 -27.10 -13.90 3.83
N THR A 52 -28.09 -13.06 3.56
CA THR A 52 -28.01 -12.06 2.48
C THR A 52 -26.88 -11.08 2.76
N ALA A 53 -26.30 -10.47 1.73
CA ALA A 53 -25.23 -9.47 1.86
C ALA A 53 -25.55 -8.38 2.90
N THR A 54 -26.83 -8.03 3.07
CA THR A 54 -27.32 -7.07 4.08
C THR A 54 -27.21 -7.57 5.53
N GLN A 55 -27.28 -8.87 5.79
CA GLN A 55 -27.17 -9.45 7.14
C GLN A 55 -25.71 -9.66 7.57
N ILE A 56 -24.80 -9.81 6.61
CA ILE A 56 -23.35 -9.87 6.88
C ILE A 56 -22.82 -8.47 7.28
N LEU A 57 -23.43 -7.41 6.75
CA LEU A 57 -23.06 -6.03 7.06
C LEU A 57 -23.35 -5.60 8.51
N ASP A 58 -24.24 -6.29 9.22
CA ASP A 58 -24.70 -5.90 10.56
C ASP A 58 -23.88 -6.57 11.70
N GLU A 59 -23.13 -7.64 11.39
CA GLU A 59 -22.37 -8.43 12.38
C GLU A 59 -20.85 -8.16 12.36
N THR A 60 -20.32 -7.49 11.35
CA THR A 60 -18.94 -6.99 11.37
C THR A 60 -18.93 -5.61 12.01
N GLU A 61 -18.40 -5.49 13.23
CA GLU A 61 -17.99 -4.19 13.77
C GLU A 61 -16.94 -3.59 12.83
N LEU A 62 -17.41 -2.74 11.92
CA LEU A 62 -16.58 -1.90 11.07
C LEU A 62 -15.81 -0.97 12.00
N THR A 63 -14.50 -1.17 12.13
CA THR A 63 -13.63 -0.08 12.58
C THR A 63 -13.86 1.08 11.62
N PRO A 64 -14.32 2.26 12.07
CA PRO A 64 -14.61 3.35 11.17
C PRO A 64 -13.32 3.76 10.47
N VAL A 65 -13.28 3.56 9.14
CA VAL A 65 -12.31 4.24 8.29
C VAL A 65 -12.67 5.72 8.39
N PRO A 66 -11.72 6.63 8.70
CA PRO A 66 -12.02 8.05 8.74
C PRO A 66 -12.69 8.47 7.43
N GLU A 67 -13.88 9.08 7.51
CA GLU A 67 -14.54 9.68 6.36
C GLU A 67 -13.68 10.84 5.85
N HIS A 68 -12.93 10.59 4.78
CA HIS A 68 -12.41 11.65 3.91
C HIS A 68 -13.61 12.26 3.18
N THR A 69 -14.11 13.37 3.70
CA THR A 69 -15.18 14.12 3.06
C THR A 69 -14.57 15.04 2.00
N LEU A 70 -15.33 15.30 0.94
CA LEU A 70 -14.95 16.23 -0.13
C LEU A 70 -14.40 17.58 0.39
N GLY A 71 -14.98 18.07 1.49
CA GLY A 71 -14.57 19.32 2.12
C GLY A 71 -13.23 19.22 2.86
N ALA A 72 -12.86 18.05 3.37
CA ALA A 72 -11.54 17.82 3.96
C ALA A 72 -10.46 17.74 2.86
N ASP A 73 -10.73 17.00 1.78
CA ASP A 73 -9.80 16.82 0.64
C ASP A 73 -9.48 18.15 -0.07
N LEU A 74 -10.48 19.03 -0.21
CA LEU A 74 -10.34 20.36 -0.82
C LEU A 74 -9.64 21.35 0.11
N LYS A 75 -9.98 21.32 1.40
CA LYS A 75 -9.33 22.18 2.40
C LYS A 75 -7.87 21.79 2.60
N GLU A 76 -7.55 20.50 2.55
CA GLU A 76 -6.18 19.96 2.51
C GLU A 76 -5.42 20.44 1.27
N ALA A 77 -6.08 20.74 0.15
CA ALA A 77 -5.43 21.28 -1.04
C ALA A 77 -5.22 22.81 -0.97
N GLU A 78 -6.13 23.53 -0.30
CA GLU A 78 -6.10 24.99 -0.12
C GLU A 78 -5.16 25.45 1.01
N ASP A 79 -5.11 24.75 2.15
CA ASP A 79 -4.33 25.12 3.34
C ASP A 79 -2.79 24.93 3.17
N LEU A 80 -2.33 24.56 1.98
CA LEU A 80 -0.93 24.25 1.73
C LEU A 80 -0.06 25.48 1.41
N ASP A 81 -0.65 26.65 1.20
CA ASP A 81 0.02 27.88 0.77
C ASP A 81 0.64 28.71 1.90
N GLU A 82 0.63 28.20 3.14
CA GLU A 82 1.35 28.85 4.23
C GLU A 82 2.87 28.56 4.14
N ASP A 83 3.65 29.63 3.89
CA ASP A 83 5.12 29.62 3.90
C ASP A 83 5.63 29.46 5.35
N HIS A 84 6.08 28.25 5.68
CA HIS A 84 6.57 27.88 7.00
C HIS A 84 8.04 27.47 6.95
N SER A 85 8.88 28.31 6.35
CA SER A 85 10.35 28.18 6.35
C SER A 85 10.98 28.10 7.76
N GLU A 86 10.18 28.20 8.83
CA GLU A 86 10.61 28.11 10.23
C GLU A 86 10.59 26.68 10.81
N GLU A 87 10.07 25.66 10.10
CA GLU A 87 9.90 24.30 10.65
C GLU A 87 11.13 23.36 10.51
N GLY A 88 12.34 23.87 10.74
CA GLY A 88 13.56 23.05 10.90
C GLY A 88 13.90 22.10 9.73
N GLY A 89 14.98 21.32 9.89
CA GLY A 89 15.39 20.34 8.88
C GLY A 89 14.42 19.14 8.77
N TRP A 90 14.51 18.36 7.69
CA TRP A 90 13.66 17.18 7.47
C TRP A 90 13.58 16.23 8.67
N PHE A 91 14.70 15.95 9.35
CA PHE A 91 14.71 15.10 10.55
C PHE A 91 13.81 15.65 11.66
N SER A 92 13.75 16.99 11.83
CA SER A 92 12.85 17.63 12.79
C SER A 92 11.38 17.36 12.47
N ARG A 93 11.02 17.44 11.18
CA ARG A 93 9.65 17.15 10.71
C ARG A 93 9.31 15.67 10.82
N LEU A 94 10.25 14.78 10.50
CA LEU A 94 10.11 13.34 10.70
C LEU A 94 9.88 13.01 12.18
N SER A 95 10.72 13.52 13.08
CA SER A 95 10.56 13.32 14.52
C SER A 95 9.25 13.91 15.06
N LYS A 96 8.82 15.07 14.56
CA LYS A 96 7.50 15.66 14.88
C LYS A 96 6.36 14.74 14.40
N GLY A 97 6.44 14.23 13.18
CA GLY A 97 5.47 13.29 12.63
C GLY A 97 5.40 12.00 13.45
N LEU A 98 6.54 11.40 13.80
CA LEU A 98 6.55 10.18 14.59
C LEU A 98 6.30 10.38 16.09
N SER A 99 6.15 11.62 16.57
CA SER A 99 6.08 11.94 18.01
C SER A 99 5.04 11.12 18.78
N LYS A 100 3.88 10.81 18.20
CA LYS A 100 2.87 9.94 18.83
C LYS A 100 3.37 8.51 19.01
N SER A 101 4.03 7.95 17.99
CA SER A 101 4.61 6.61 18.02
C SER A 101 5.81 6.56 18.97
N SER A 102 6.70 7.55 18.87
CA SER A 102 7.93 7.60 19.67
C SER A 102 7.66 7.86 21.15
N ASN A 103 6.68 8.70 21.50
CA ASN A 103 6.31 8.93 22.89
C ASN A 103 5.67 7.68 23.51
N LYS A 104 4.79 6.99 22.78
CA LYS A 104 4.17 5.75 23.25
C LYS A 104 5.25 4.67 23.47
N LEU A 105 6.08 4.44 22.45
CA LEU A 105 7.12 3.43 22.49
C LEU A 105 8.21 3.76 23.52
N GLY A 106 8.70 5.00 23.51
CA GLY A 106 9.73 5.48 24.44
C GLY A 106 9.29 5.40 25.90
N GLN A 107 8.07 5.84 26.23
CA GLN A 107 7.56 5.74 27.60
C GLN A 107 7.44 4.28 28.06
N SER A 108 6.90 3.40 27.21
CA SER A 108 6.79 1.98 27.55
C SER A 108 8.16 1.32 27.76
N ILE A 109 9.17 1.68 26.95
CA ILE A 109 10.55 1.21 27.14
C ILE A 109 11.11 1.72 28.48
N THR A 110 10.95 3.01 28.80
CA THR A 110 11.40 3.56 30.08
C THR A 110 10.76 2.82 31.26
N ASP A 111 9.46 2.54 31.20
CA ASP A 111 8.72 1.89 32.28
C ASP A 111 9.24 0.47 32.57
N VAL A 112 9.60 -0.30 31.54
CA VAL A 112 10.12 -1.68 31.68
C VAL A 112 11.54 -1.71 32.24
N PHE A 113 12.39 -0.77 31.82
CA PHE A 113 13.82 -0.82 32.08
C PHE A 113 14.30 0.09 33.23
N THR A 114 13.40 0.83 33.87
CA THR A 114 13.77 1.67 35.02
C THR A 114 14.31 0.82 36.18
N LYS A 115 15.64 0.87 36.38
CA LYS A 115 16.37 0.20 37.48
C LYS A 115 16.20 -1.33 37.54
N ARG A 116 15.97 -1.95 36.39
CA ARG A 116 15.85 -3.40 36.23
C ARG A 116 16.98 -3.91 35.34
N LYS A 117 17.46 -5.13 35.61
CA LYS A 117 18.37 -5.83 34.70
C LYS A 117 17.65 -6.32 33.46
N LEU A 118 18.38 -6.49 32.36
CA LEU A 118 17.86 -7.19 31.19
C LEU A 118 17.79 -8.71 31.43
N ASP A 119 16.71 -9.14 32.10
CA ASP A 119 16.34 -10.54 32.32
C ASP A 119 15.31 -11.03 31.28
N GLN A 120 14.92 -12.31 31.35
CA GLN A 120 13.97 -12.89 30.39
C GLN A 120 12.61 -12.18 30.43
N ASP A 121 12.10 -11.92 31.64
CA ASP A 121 10.82 -11.25 31.84
C ASP A 121 10.84 -9.83 31.21
N ALA A 122 11.95 -9.08 31.33
CA ALA A 122 12.10 -7.77 30.68
C ALA A 122 12.16 -7.85 29.14
N LEU A 123 12.71 -8.94 28.59
CA LEU A 123 12.71 -9.19 27.15
C LEU A 123 11.31 -9.54 26.64
N ASP A 124 10.56 -10.33 27.38
CA ASP A 124 9.17 -10.69 27.05
C ASP A 124 8.28 -9.43 27.08
N GLU A 125 8.43 -8.57 28.09
CA GLU A 125 7.74 -7.27 28.16
C GLU A 125 8.11 -6.34 26.99
N LEU A 126 9.40 -6.30 26.61
CA LEU A 126 9.85 -5.53 25.44
C LEU A 126 9.23 -6.06 24.14
N GLU A 127 9.15 -7.39 23.98
CA GLU A 127 8.50 -8.00 22.82
C GLU A 127 7.04 -7.56 22.70
N GLU A 128 6.28 -7.63 23.80
CA GLU A 128 4.90 -7.17 23.84
C GLU A 128 4.76 -5.68 23.46
N ILE A 129 5.65 -4.83 23.95
CA ILE A 129 5.67 -3.40 23.61
C ILE A 129 5.88 -3.17 22.11
N LEU A 130 6.82 -3.88 21.49
CA LEU A 130 7.10 -3.76 20.05
C LEU A 130 5.91 -4.24 19.21
N ILE A 131 5.23 -5.31 19.64
CA ILE A 131 4.00 -5.78 19.00
C ILE A 131 2.90 -4.72 19.09
N LEU A 132 2.70 -4.12 20.27
CA LEU A 132 1.74 -3.04 20.51
C LEU A 132 2.07 -1.73 19.78
N ALA A 133 3.29 -1.59 19.27
CA ALA A 133 3.75 -0.52 18.40
C ALA A 133 3.55 -0.83 16.90
N ASP A 134 2.81 -1.89 16.56
CA ASP A 134 2.50 -2.36 15.19
C ASP A 134 3.72 -2.92 14.42
N MET A 135 4.78 -3.34 15.12
CA MET A 135 5.88 -4.11 14.48
C MET A 135 5.49 -5.57 14.21
N GLY A 136 4.44 -6.07 14.84
CA GLY A 136 4.00 -7.45 14.68
C GLY A 136 4.93 -8.49 15.33
N PRO A 137 4.45 -9.73 15.54
CA PRO A 137 5.17 -10.72 16.35
C PRO A 137 6.53 -11.09 15.77
N LYS A 138 6.58 -11.47 14.48
CA LYS A 138 7.81 -11.92 13.80
C LYS A 138 8.95 -10.91 13.93
N THR A 139 8.68 -9.63 13.66
CA THR A 139 9.66 -8.55 13.72
C THR A 139 10.06 -8.23 15.16
N ALA A 140 9.10 -8.23 16.09
CA ALA A 140 9.38 -8.00 17.51
C ALA A 140 10.30 -9.08 18.08
N THR A 141 9.99 -10.37 17.87
CA THR A 141 10.84 -11.50 18.31
C THR A 141 12.26 -11.38 17.77
N LYS A 142 12.41 -11.02 16.48
CA LYS A 142 13.71 -10.83 15.83
C LYS A 142 14.53 -9.71 16.51
N ILE A 143 13.93 -8.54 16.69
CA ILE A 143 14.58 -7.39 17.34
C ILE A 143 14.99 -7.73 18.78
N VAL A 144 14.12 -8.38 19.55
CA VAL A 144 14.38 -8.77 20.94
C VAL A 144 15.51 -9.80 21.02
N SER A 145 15.53 -10.77 20.10
CA SER A 145 16.59 -11.78 20.03
C SER A 145 17.96 -11.13 19.76
N GLU A 146 18.04 -10.25 18.75
CA GLU A 146 19.28 -9.50 18.43
C GLU A 146 19.72 -8.58 19.59
N PHE A 147 18.76 -7.99 20.29
CA PHE A 147 19.02 -7.16 21.46
C PHE A 147 19.59 -7.98 22.64
N ALA A 148 19.01 -9.16 22.91
CA ALA A 148 19.41 -10.05 24.00
C ALA A 148 20.83 -10.59 23.84
N GLU A 149 21.23 -10.99 22.63
CA GLU A 149 22.54 -11.62 22.34
C GLU A 149 23.74 -10.82 22.86
N ASN A 150 23.64 -9.49 22.88
CA ASN A 150 24.75 -8.61 23.23
C ASN A 150 24.65 -8.00 24.63
N ARG A 151 23.49 -8.13 25.28
CA ARG A 151 23.11 -7.26 26.41
C ARG A 151 22.44 -7.97 27.60
N PHE A 152 22.17 -9.28 27.52
CA PHE A 152 21.56 -10.04 28.61
C PHE A 152 22.33 -9.93 29.94
N ASP A 153 21.60 -9.84 31.07
CA ASP A 153 22.10 -9.69 32.45
C ASP A 153 22.97 -8.43 32.70
N LYS A 154 22.85 -7.41 31.84
CA LYS A 154 23.47 -6.09 32.05
C LYS A 154 22.43 -5.09 32.58
N GLU A 155 22.91 -4.15 33.40
CA GLU A 155 22.20 -2.90 33.67
C GLU A 155 22.53 -1.95 32.51
N ILE A 156 21.49 -1.42 31.88
CA ILE A 156 21.61 -0.64 30.64
C ILE A 156 20.83 0.65 30.83
N GLU A 157 21.44 1.77 30.47
CA GLU A 157 20.78 3.07 30.50
C GLU A 157 19.76 3.20 29.36
N GLU A 158 18.70 3.97 29.56
CA GLU A 158 17.61 4.15 28.59
C GLU A 158 18.10 4.53 27.19
N ASP A 159 19.04 5.48 27.10
CA ASP A 159 19.61 5.92 25.83
C ASP A 159 20.35 4.80 25.10
N GLU A 160 21.01 3.89 25.82
CA GLU A 160 21.68 2.74 25.22
C GLU A 160 20.67 1.74 24.64
N ILE A 161 19.52 1.55 25.32
CA ILE A 161 18.42 0.70 24.83
C ILE A 161 17.83 1.29 23.55
N LYS A 162 17.49 2.59 23.56
CA LYS A 162 16.94 3.29 22.39
C LYS A 162 17.90 3.22 21.20
N ASN A 163 19.19 3.46 21.41
CA ASN A 163 20.19 3.38 20.35
C ASN A 163 20.35 1.95 19.79
N ALA A 164 20.29 0.93 20.64
CA ALA A 164 20.36 -0.47 20.23
C ALA A 164 19.12 -0.90 19.42
N LEU A 165 17.93 -0.53 19.88
CA LEU A 165 16.68 -0.77 19.15
C LEU A 165 16.68 -0.04 17.81
N SER A 166 17.08 1.24 17.80
CA SER A 166 17.24 2.02 16.57
C SER A 166 18.16 1.33 15.57
N SER A 167 19.29 0.80 16.03
CA SER A 167 20.25 0.09 15.17
C SER A 167 19.66 -1.22 14.59
N SER A 168 18.92 -1.98 15.39
CA SER A 168 18.28 -3.23 14.96
C SER A 168 17.18 -2.95 13.93
N ILE A 169 16.35 -1.92 14.19
CA ILE A 169 15.31 -1.46 13.24
C ILE A 169 15.94 -0.95 11.94
N ALA A 170 17.01 -0.14 12.03
CA ALA A 170 17.70 0.37 10.84
C ALA A 170 18.28 -0.76 9.98
N THR A 171 18.73 -1.85 10.59
CA THR A 171 19.23 -3.04 9.88
C THR A 171 18.14 -3.69 9.04
N ILE A 172 16.92 -3.80 9.57
CA ILE A 172 15.74 -4.30 8.83
C ILE A 172 15.35 -3.36 7.68
N LEU A 173 15.41 -2.05 7.92
CA LEU A 173 14.92 -1.04 6.97
C LEU A 173 15.91 -0.69 5.85
N THR A 174 17.21 -0.86 6.08
CA THR A 174 18.26 -0.43 5.13
C THR A 174 18.15 -1.10 3.75
N PRO A 175 17.91 -2.43 3.64
CA PRO A 175 17.79 -3.10 2.33
C PRO A 175 16.62 -2.60 1.48
N VAL A 176 15.55 -2.11 2.11
CA VAL A 176 14.35 -1.61 1.43
C VAL A 176 14.34 -0.09 1.25
N ALA A 177 15.24 0.65 1.90
CA ALA A 177 15.34 2.10 1.76
C ALA A 177 15.98 2.50 0.43
N LYS A 178 15.16 2.48 -0.63
CA LYS A 178 15.57 2.81 -1.99
C LYS A 178 14.74 3.98 -2.50
N PRO A 179 15.34 5.15 -2.72
CA PRO A 179 14.66 6.27 -3.35
C PRO A 179 14.05 5.86 -4.68
N LEU A 180 12.96 6.52 -5.06
CA LEU A 180 12.39 6.35 -6.38
C LEU A 180 13.33 6.96 -7.43
N ASP A 181 13.94 6.08 -8.23
CA ASP A 181 14.85 6.48 -9.31
C ASP A 181 14.12 6.49 -10.66
N ILE A 182 14.10 7.66 -11.30
CA ILE A 182 13.49 7.88 -12.62
C ILE A 182 14.53 8.20 -13.69
N THR A 183 15.82 8.00 -13.39
CA THR A 183 16.94 8.48 -14.23
C THR A 183 17.34 7.52 -15.36
N GLU A 184 16.71 6.36 -15.46
CA GLU A 184 16.96 5.40 -16.53
C GLU A 184 16.65 6.00 -17.91
N ALA A 185 17.70 6.42 -18.63
CA ALA A 185 17.60 7.20 -19.86
C ALA A 185 16.83 6.50 -21.00
N ASP A 186 16.79 5.16 -20.98
CA ASP A 186 16.10 4.35 -21.98
C ASP A 186 14.58 4.29 -21.76
N LYS A 187 14.10 4.79 -20.60
CA LYS A 187 12.69 4.74 -20.18
C LYS A 187 12.08 6.14 -20.18
N LYS A 188 11.92 6.75 -21.36
CA LYS A 188 11.33 8.09 -21.51
C LYS A 188 10.03 8.08 -22.34
N PRO A 189 8.86 8.39 -21.74
CA PRO A 189 8.66 8.80 -20.35
C PRO A 189 8.83 7.62 -19.38
N PHE A 190 9.35 7.90 -18.17
CA PHE A 190 9.24 6.98 -17.06
C PHE A 190 7.77 6.93 -16.65
N VAL A 191 7.16 5.75 -16.50
CA VAL A 191 5.72 5.61 -16.27
C VAL A 191 5.52 5.05 -14.89
N MET A 192 4.95 5.85 -14.00
CA MET A 192 4.62 5.46 -12.64
C MET A 192 3.11 5.33 -12.50
N LEU A 193 2.66 4.15 -12.10
CA LEU A 193 1.29 3.88 -11.70
C LEU A 193 1.20 3.97 -10.18
N VAL A 194 0.33 4.84 -9.67
CA VAL A 194 0.12 5.01 -8.23
C VAL A 194 -1.20 4.35 -7.84
N CYS A 195 -1.13 3.39 -6.94
CA CYS A 195 -2.27 2.57 -6.50
C CYS A 195 -2.37 2.52 -4.98
N GLY A 196 -3.48 1.97 -4.47
CA GLY A 196 -3.80 1.93 -3.05
C GLY A 196 -5.24 2.30 -2.75
N VAL A 197 -5.64 2.18 -1.49
CA VAL A 197 -7.05 2.36 -1.10
C VAL A 197 -7.45 3.83 -1.02
N ASN A 198 -8.75 4.09 -0.99
CA ASN A 198 -9.27 5.43 -0.76
C ASN A 198 -8.80 5.97 0.60
N GLY A 199 -8.51 7.27 0.65
CA GLY A 199 -8.00 7.91 1.85
C GLY A 199 -6.53 7.62 2.16
N ALA A 200 -5.83 6.72 1.45
CA ALA A 200 -4.42 6.45 1.71
C ALA A 200 -3.46 7.60 1.32
N GLY A 201 -3.96 8.66 0.67
CA GLY A 201 -3.15 9.81 0.25
C GLY A 201 -2.49 9.66 -1.12
N LYS A 202 -3.08 8.87 -2.05
CA LYS A 202 -2.57 8.70 -3.43
C LYS A 202 -2.45 10.02 -4.18
N THR A 203 -3.56 10.75 -4.30
CA THR A 203 -3.66 12.02 -5.01
C THR A 203 -2.71 13.06 -4.42
N THR A 204 -2.66 13.18 -3.08
CA THR A 204 -1.71 14.03 -2.36
C THR A 204 -0.25 13.61 -2.65
N THR A 205 0.06 12.32 -2.63
CA THR A 205 1.41 11.79 -2.92
C THR A 205 1.84 12.13 -4.35
N ILE A 206 0.96 11.97 -5.34
CA ILE A 206 1.22 12.35 -6.74
C ILE A 206 1.54 13.85 -6.84
N GLY A 207 0.76 14.70 -6.18
CA GLY A 207 0.99 16.14 -6.17
C GLY A 207 2.34 16.54 -5.58
N LYS A 208 2.71 15.94 -4.44
CA LYS A 208 4.01 16.17 -3.79
C LYS A 208 5.18 15.68 -4.64
N LEU A 209 5.07 14.49 -5.23
CA LEU A 209 6.08 13.96 -6.16
C LEU A 209 6.19 14.81 -7.43
N ALA A 210 5.07 15.29 -7.96
CA ALA A 210 5.05 16.18 -9.12
C ALA A 210 5.81 17.47 -8.85
N TYR A 211 5.59 18.08 -7.69
CA TYR A 211 6.33 19.27 -7.27
C TYR A 211 7.83 18.97 -7.09
N GLU A 212 8.17 17.88 -6.42
CA GLU A 212 9.57 17.47 -6.21
C GLU A 212 10.31 17.29 -7.55
N TYR A 213 9.77 16.48 -8.47
CA TYR A 213 10.43 16.22 -9.74
C TYR A 213 10.36 17.42 -10.71
N HIS A 214 9.22 18.11 -10.81
CA HIS A 214 9.05 19.20 -11.78
C HIS A 214 9.69 20.51 -11.33
N ILE A 215 9.39 20.94 -10.10
CA ILE A 215 9.83 22.24 -9.60
C ILE A 215 11.25 22.17 -9.06
N LYS A 216 11.56 21.17 -8.21
CA LYS A 216 12.88 21.10 -7.57
C LYS A 216 13.95 20.45 -8.44
N GLN A 217 13.59 19.43 -9.21
CA GLN A 217 14.55 18.67 -10.04
C GLN A 217 14.47 18.99 -11.54
N HIS A 218 13.62 19.95 -11.93
CA HIS A 218 13.48 20.44 -13.32
C HIS A 218 13.17 19.35 -14.36
N LYS A 219 12.51 18.27 -13.96
CA LYS A 219 12.03 17.22 -14.87
C LYS A 219 10.74 17.64 -15.53
N LYS A 220 10.52 17.28 -16.79
CA LYS A 220 9.22 17.44 -17.43
C LYS A 220 8.28 16.35 -16.92
N VAL A 221 7.27 16.73 -16.13
CA VAL A 221 6.32 15.81 -15.51
C VAL A 221 4.95 15.97 -16.16
N MET A 222 4.20 14.88 -16.32
CA MET A 222 2.80 14.88 -16.73
C MET A 222 2.01 13.99 -15.77
N ILE A 223 0.76 14.36 -15.51
CA ILE A 223 -0.14 13.65 -14.59
C ILE A 223 -1.37 13.18 -15.37
N ALA A 224 -1.87 11.98 -15.07
CA ALA A 224 -3.11 11.44 -15.62
C ALA A 224 -4.11 11.10 -14.52
N ALA A 225 -5.34 11.60 -14.63
CA ALA A 225 -6.42 11.37 -13.69
C ALA A 225 -7.24 10.12 -14.08
N ALA A 226 -6.73 8.93 -13.74
CA ALA A 226 -7.44 7.68 -14.03
C ALA A 226 -8.35 7.20 -12.88
N ASP A 227 -8.47 7.92 -11.75
CA ASP A 227 -9.62 7.80 -10.82
C ASP A 227 -10.85 8.52 -11.41
N THR A 228 -11.41 7.97 -12.49
CA THR A 228 -12.48 8.62 -13.26
C THR A 228 -13.86 8.56 -12.59
N PHE A 229 -14.00 7.78 -11.52
CA PHE A 229 -15.26 7.61 -10.80
C PHE A 229 -15.51 8.68 -9.73
N ARG A 230 -14.47 9.40 -9.30
CA ARG A 230 -14.54 10.40 -8.23
C ARG A 230 -14.26 11.78 -8.80
N ALA A 231 -15.32 12.54 -9.09
CA ALA A 231 -15.20 13.92 -9.57
C ALA A 231 -14.27 14.77 -8.71
N ALA A 232 -14.42 14.69 -7.39
CA ALA A 232 -13.54 15.41 -6.47
C ALA A 232 -12.09 14.92 -6.46
N ALA A 233 -11.81 13.65 -6.77
CA ALA A 233 -10.42 13.20 -6.89
C ALA A 233 -9.75 13.85 -8.11
N VAL A 234 -10.49 13.98 -9.22
CA VAL A 234 -10.01 14.69 -10.42
C VAL A 234 -9.81 16.18 -10.13
N GLU A 235 -10.75 16.84 -9.44
CA GLU A 235 -10.62 18.25 -9.05
C GLU A 235 -9.45 18.48 -8.09
N GLN A 236 -9.28 17.63 -7.08
CA GLN A 236 -8.15 17.69 -6.15
C GLN A 236 -6.82 17.48 -6.89
N LEU A 237 -6.75 16.52 -7.81
CA LEU A 237 -5.55 16.28 -8.62
C LEU A 237 -5.25 17.46 -9.56
N GLU A 238 -6.27 18.16 -10.05
CA GLU A 238 -6.12 19.39 -10.84
C GLU A 238 -5.53 20.54 -10.03
N VAL A 239 -5.94 20.73 -8.78
CA VAL A 239 -5.31 21.71 -7.88
C VAL A 239 -3.84 21.38 -7.69
N TRP A 240 -3.51 20.12 -7.41
CA TRP A 240 -2.12 19.65 -7.28
C TRP A 240 -1.30 19.83 -8.57
N ALA A 241 -1.86 19.49 -9.72
CA ALA A 241 -1.21 19.63 -11.01
C ALA A 241 -0.92 21.11 -11.32
N ASN A 242 -1.87 22.00 -11.09
CA ASN A 242 -1.70 23.44 -11.27
C ASN A 242 -0.60 23.99 -10.35
N ARG A 243 -0.58 23.55 -9.08
CA ARG A 243 0.42 23.96 -8.10
C ARG A 243 1.82 23.48 -8.44
N ALA A 244 1.94 22.22 -8.90
CA ALA A 244 3.17 21.66 -9.42
C ALA A 244 3.50 22.13 -10.85
N LYS A 245 2.67 22.98 -11.47
CA LYS A 245 2.79 23.48 -12.85
C LYS A 245 2.93 22.36 -13.90
N CYS A 246 2.32 21.21 -13.63
CA CYS A 246 2.35 20.04 -14.48
C CYS A 246 1.08 19.95 -15.37
N PRO A 247 1.19 19.56 -16.64
CA PRO A 247 0.03 19.21 -17.45
C PRO A 247 -0.75 18.03 -16.85
N LEU A 248 -2.07 18.17 -16.80
CA LEU A 248 -3.00 17.13 -16.38
C LEU A 248 -3.78 16.58 -17.57
N ILE A 249 -3.83 15.26 -17.70
CA ILE A 249 -4.68 14.54 -18.65
C ILE A 249 -5.86 13.97 -17.89
N LYS A 250 -7.06 14.36 -18.32
CA LYS A 250 -8.33 13.93 -17.72
C LYS A 250 -9.38 13.80 -18.82
N LYS A 251 -10.40 12.98 -18.53
CA LYS A 251 -11.58 12.79 -19.35
C LYS A 251 -12.84 13.09 -18.55
N ASP A 252 -14.01 12.88 -19.15
CA ASP A 252 -15.29 13.02 -18.48
C ASP A 252 -15.44 11.99 -17.35
N ILE A 253 -16.22 12.34 -16.33
CA ILE A 253 -16.46 11.45 -15.19
C ILE A 253 -17.17 10.18 -15.65
N GLY A 254 -16.65 9.02 -15.21
CA GLY A 254 -17.14 7.70 -15.59
C GLY A 254 -16.51 7.14 -16.87
N ASP A 255 -15.61 7.87 -17.53
CA ASP A 255 -14.84 7.33 -18.65
C ASP A 255 -13.88 6.22 -18.22
N ASP A 256 -13.47 5.38 -19.17
CA ASP A 256 -12.58 4.26 -18.94
C ASP A 256 -11.17 4.72 -18.45
N PRO A 257 -10.74 4.37 -17.22
CA PRO A 257 -9.41 4.69 -16.69
C PRO A 257 -8.27 4.27 -17.63
N ALA A 258 -8.44 3.13 -18.29
CA ALA A 258 -7.43 2.62 -19.21
C ALA A 258 -7.30 3.48 -20.47
N ALA A 259 -8.38 4.14 -20.91
CA ALA A 259 -8.35 5.08 -22.02
C ALA A 259 -7.63 6.38 -21.63
N VAL A 260 -7.82 6.88 -20.40
CA VAL A 260 -7.08 8.03 -19.87
C VAL A 260 -5.57 7.73 -19.85
N ALA A 261 -5.18 6.57 -19.30
CA ALA A 261 -3.79 6.14 -19.26
C ALA A 261 -3.15 5.99 -20.65
N PHE A 262 -3.92 5.47 -21.62
CA PHE A 262 -3.48 5.33 -23.01
C PHE A 262 -3.16 6.69 -23.64
N GLU A 263 -4.10 7.62 -23.59
CA GLU A 263 -3.91 8.96 -24.19
C GLU A 263 -2.81 9.75 -23.48
N ALA A 264 -2.70 9.61 -22.16
CA ALA A 264 -1.64 10.25 -21.40
C ALA A 264 -0.26 9.75 -21.80
N LEU A 265 -0.07 8.45 -22.01
CA LEU A 265 1.20 7.89 -22.48
C LEU A 265 1.55 8.33 -23.90
N GLU A 266 0.56 8.32 -24.80
CA GLU A 266 0.76 8.78 -26.18
C GLU A 266 1.22 10.24 -26.21
N LYS A 267 0.54 11.10 -25.44
CA LYS A 267 0.89 12.51 -25.33
C LYS A 267 2.24 12.72 -24.62
N ALA A 268 2.52 11.97 -23.55
CA ALA A 268 3.79 12.08 -22.83
C ALA A 268 4.99 11.74 -23.73
N LYS A 269 4.85 10.74 -24.61
CA LYS A 269 5.83 10.42 -25.65
C LYS A 269 5.98 11.56 -26.65
N ALA A 270 4.88 12.06 -27.21
CA ALA A 270 4.90 13.16 -28.17
C ALA A 270 5.55 14.44 -27.60
N ASP A 271 5.28 14.73 -26.32
CA ASP A 271 5.80 15.90 -25.62
C ASP A 271 7.20 15.67 -25.01
N ASN A 272 7.83 14.49 -25.19
CA ASN A 272 9.13 14.13 -24.59
C ASN A 272 9.19 14.38 -23.07
N VAL A 273 8.13 13.99 -22.37
CA VAL A 273 8.01 14.06 -20.91
C VAL A 273 9.03 13.11 -20.26
N ASP A 274 9.63 13.50 -19.14
CA ASP A 274 10.56 12.67 -18.37
C ASP A 274 9.80 11.67 -17.48
N LEU A 275 8.71 12.11 -16.83
CA LEU A 275 7.90 11.30 -15.92
C LEU A 275 6.40 11.47 -16.18
N LEU A 276 5.70 10.37 -16.42
CA LEU A 276 4.24 10.27 -16.43
C LEU A 276 3.78 9.56 -15.15
N MET A 277 2.97 10.25 -14.33
CA MET A 277 2.29 9.66 -13.17
C MET A 277 0.81 9.45 -13.44
N ILE A 278 0.29 8.28 -13.08
CA ILE A 278 -1.10 7.90 -13.32
C ILE A 278 -1.77 7.65 -11.97
N ASP A 279 -2.75 8.47 -11.60
CA ASP A 279 -3.60 8.28 -10.42
C ASP A 279 -4.68 7.24 -10.73
N THR A 280 -4.94 6.31 -9.80
CA THR A 280 -5.90 5.22 -9.99
C THR A 280 -6.97 5.21 -8.91
N ALA A 281 -8.10 4.55 -9.18
CA ALA A 281 -9.14 4.36 -8.18
C ALA A 281 -8.64 3.55 -6.96
N GLY A 282 -9.32 3.66 -5.82
CA GLY A 282 -8.94 2.98 -4.57
C GLY A 282 -10.08 2.29 -3.81
N ARG A 283 -11.19 1.97 -4.46
CA ARG A 283 -12.42 1.44 -3.82
C ARG A 283 -12.27 -0.03 -3.42
N LEU A 284 -11.60 -0.32 -2.29
CA LEU A 284 -11.29 -1.68 -1.84
C LEU A 284 -12.53 -2.54 -1.51
N GLN A 285 -13.65 -1.93 -1.13
CA GLN A 285 -14.91 -2.63 -0.87
C GLN A 285 -15.41 -3.44 -2.08
N ASN A 286 -14.99 -3.07 -3.29
CA ASN A 286 -15.21 -3.80 -4.53
C ASN A 286 -13.89 -4.40 -5.05
N LYS A 287 -13.18 -5.12 -4.18
CA LYS A 287 -11.81 -5.62 -4.43
C LYS A 287 -11.62 -6.22 -5.83
N ALA A 288 -12.54 -7.08 -6.28
CA ALA A 288 -12.44 -7.72 -7.60
C ALA A 288 -12.43 -6.69 -8.74
N ASN A 289 -13.39 -5.76 -8.74
CA ASN A 289 -13.51 -4.75 -9.79
C ASN A 289 -12.31 -3.79 -9.80
N LEU A 290 -11.85 -3.36 -8.61
CA LEU A 290 -10.67 -2.50 -8.48
C LEU A 290 -9.42 -3.16 -9.10
N MET A 291 -9.22 -4.44 -8.81
CA MET A 291 -8.08 -5.21 -9.28
C MET A 291 -8.14 -5.48 -10.78
N GLU A 292 -9.33 -5.79 -11.32
CA GLU A 292 -9.54 -5.95 -12.76
C GLU A 292 -9.29 -4.64 -13.53
N GLU A 293 -9.73 -3.51 -12.98
CA GLU A 293 -9.50 -2.19 -13.55
C GLU A 293 -8.01 -1.85 -13.59
N LEU A 294 -7.30 -2.05 -12.48
CA LEU A 294 -5.86 -1.83 -12.39
C LEU A 294 -5.09 -2.71 -13.41
N ALA A 295 -5.43 -4.00 -13.49
CA ALA A 295 -4.86 -4.92 -14.46
C ALA A 295 -5.16 -4.49 -15.91
N LYS A 296 -6.36 -3.97 -16.17
CA LYS A 296 -6.74 -3.44 -17.48
C LYS A 296 -5.91 -2.21 -17.86
N VAL A 297 -5.70 -1.27 -16.93
CA VAL A 297 -4.84 -0.09 -17.15
C VAL A 297 -3.42 -0.52 -17.54
N ILE A 298 -2.81 -1.42 -16.77
CA ILE A 298 -1.47 -1.97 -17.05
C ILE A 298 -1.42 -2.61 -18.44
N ARG A 299 -2.39 -3.48 -18.77
CA ARG A 299 -2.45 -4.14 -20.08
C ARG A 299 -2.55 -3.14 -21.23
N VAL A 300 -3.25 -2.03 -21.05
CA VAL A 300 -3.41 -1.01 -22.09
C VAL A 300 -2.14 -0.17 -22.25
N ILE A 301 -1.47 0.20 -21.16
CA ILE A 301 -0.15 0.84 -21.18
C ILE A 301 0.87 -0.05 -21.92
N LYS A 302 0.89 -1.36 -21.61
CA LYS A 302 1.78 -2.35 -22.22
C LYS A 302 1.64 -2.49 -23.74
N LYS A 303 0.48 -2.12 -24.32
CA LYS A 303 0.30 -2.11 -25.78
C LYS A 303 1.13 -1.03 -26.48
N GLN A 304 1.43 0.07 -25.79
CA GLN A 304 2.25 1.15 -26.33
C GLN A 304 3.72 1.00 -25.95
N ASP A 305 4.01 0.41 -24.80
CA ASP A 305 5.36 0.19 -24.27
C ASP A 305 5.35 -1.05 -23.37
N GLU A 306 5.92 -2.14 -23.86
CA GLU A 306 5.94 -3.42 -23.15
C GLU A 306 6.69 -3.36 -21.80
N SER A 307 7.62 -2.41 -21.64
CA SER A 307 8.37 -2.21 -20.40
C SER A 307 7.65 -1.34 -19.37
N ALA A 308 6.54 -0.71 -19.74
CA ALA A 308 5.72 0.13 -18.85
C ALA A 308 4.58 -0.66 -18.18
N PRO A 309 4.10 -0.25 -16.98
CA PRO A 309 4.66 0.82 -16.14
C PRO A 309 6.04 0.43 -15.56
N HIS A 310 6.93 1.42 -15.46
CA HIS A 310 8.29 1.26 -14.93
C HIS A 310 8.30 1.21 -13.40
N ALA A 311 7.29 1.80 -12.76
CA ALA A 311 7.03 1.69 -11.33
C ALA A 311 5.54 1.50 -11.06
N ILE A 312 5.20 0.58 -10.16
CA ILE A 312 3.87 0.43 -9.57
C ILE A 312 4.03 0.68 -8.07
N VAL A 313 3.64 1.87 -7.65
CA VAL A 313 3.83 2.36 -6.28
C VAL A 313 2.52 2.21 -5.52
N LEU A 314 2.55 1.46 -4.42
CA LEU A 314 1.43 1.33 -3.50
C LEU A 314 1.54 2.35 -2.37
N VAL A 315 0.53 3.21 -2.25
CA VAL A 315 0.43 4.19 -1.16
C VAL A 315 -0.38 3.59 -0.01
N LEU A 316 0.21 3.59 1.18
CA LEU A 316 -0.35 3.00 2.40
C LEU A 316 -0.54 4.05 3.50
N ASP A 317 -1.65 3.95 4.21
CA ASP A 317 -1.95 4.77 5.38
C ASP A 317 -1.39 4.11 6.66
N SER A 318 -0.45 4.76 7.34
CA SER A 318 0.16 4.24 8.57
C SER A 318 -0.80 4.16 9.76
N THR A 319 -1.97 4.80 9.72
CA THR A 319 -2.99 4.69 10.78
C THR A 319 -3.70 3.34 10.77
N THR A 320 -3.62 2.61 9.65
CA THR A 320 -4.29 1.32 9.48
C THR A 320 -3.59 0.17 10.20
N GLY A 321 -2.35 0.35 10.67
CA GLY A 321 -1.57 -0.67 11.38
C GLY A 321 -1.46 -1.96 10.58
N GLN A 322 -1.66 -3.12 11.23
CA GLN A 322 -1.59 -4.44 10.57
C GLN A 322 -2.48 -4.60 9.32
N ASN A 323 -3.57 -3.84 9.16
CA ASN A 323 -4.40 -3.90 7.94
C ASN A 323 -3.62 -3.50 6.68
N ALA A 324 -2.50 -2.79 6.81
CA ALA A 324 -1.59 -2.50 5.72
C ALA A 324 -0.98 -3.77 5.10
N HIS A 325 -0.71 -4.81 5.90
CA HIS A 325 -0.18 -6.09 5.40
C HIS A 325 -1.16 -6.76 4.43
N SER A 326 -2.42 -6.87 4.83
CA SER A 326 -3.48 -7.40 3.99
C SER A 326 -3.63 -6.60 2.70
N GLN A 327 -3.46 -5.27 2.73
CA GLN A 327 -3.47 -4.45 1.52
C GLN A 327 -2.29 -4.77 0.60
N VAL A 328 -1.07 -4.80 1.12
CA VAL A 328 0.12 -5.14 0.30
C VAL A 328 -0.05 -6.50 -0.36
N GLN A 329 -0.46 -7.52 0.40
CA GLN A 329 -0.70 -8.85 -0.14
C GLN A 329 -1.75 -8.83 -1.26
N ASN A 330 -2.89 -8.17 -1.02
CA ASN A 330 -3.98 -8.09 -1.98
C ASN A 330 -3.59 -7.42 -3.31
N PHE A 331 -2.74 -6.39 -3.28
CA PHE A 331 -2.23 -5.76 -4.50
C PHE A 331 -1.15 -6.62 -5.16
N LYS A 332 -0.24 -7.22 -4.37
CA LYS A 332 0.83 -8.10 -4.87
C LYS A 332 0.30 -9.34 -5.61
N ASP A 333 -0.88 -9.83 -5.22
CA ASP A 333 -1.56 -10.95 -5.91
C ASP A 333 -2.00 -10.61 -7.34
N VAL A 334 -2.07 -9.31 -7.69
CA VAL A 334 -2.67 -8.83 -8.95
C VAL A 334 -1.65 -8.07 -9.79
N VAL A 335 -0.75 -7.33 -9.16
CA VAL A 335 0.23 -6.47 -9.83
C VAL A 335 1.62 -6.64 -9.24
N ASP A 336 2.63 -6.52 -10.10
CA ASP A 336 4.03 -6.53 -9.72
C ASP A 336 4.41 -5.20 -9.04
N LEU A 337 4.09 -5.07 -7.75
CA LEU A 337 4.46 -3.89 -6.96
C LEU A 337 5.98 -3.68 -6.98
N THR A 338 6.40 -2.46 -7.31
CA THR A 338 7.83 -2.09 -7.36
C THR A 338 8.27 -1.34 -6.11
N GLY A 339 7.33 -0.81 -5.32
CA GLY A 339 7.63 -0.18 -4.06
C GLY A 339 6.43 0.46 -3.37
N LEU A 340 6.71 1.02 -2.19
CA LEU A 340 5.75 1.54 -1.24
C LEU A 340 6.01 3.02 -0.95
N VAL A 341 4.94 3.75 -0.68
CA VAL A 341 4.97 5.05 0.00
C VAL A 341 4.06 4.96 1.21
N VAL A 342 4.56 5.29 2.39
CA VAL A 342 3.77 5.23 3.63
C VAL A 342 3.46 6.64 4.11
N THR A 343 2.18 6.98 4.26
CA THR A 343 1.71 8.33 4.59
C THR A 343 1.11 8.41 6.00
N LYS A 344 0.78 9.65 6.42
CA LYS A 344 0.07 9.97 7.66
C LYS A 344 0.76 9.53 8.94
N LEU A 345 2.09 9.48 8.94
CA LEU A 345 2.86 9.09 10.12
C LEU A 345 2.64 10.04 11.30
N ASP A 346 2.34 11.31 11.04
CA ASP A 346 1.91 12.37 11.98
C ASP A 346 0.56 12.10 12.66
N GLY A 347 -0.31 11.37 11.98
CA GLY A 347 -1.59 10.93 12.51
C GLY A 347 -1.47 9.78 13.51
N SER A 348 -0.35 9.04 13.50
CA SER A 348 -0.33 7.65 13.95
C SER A 348 0.61 7.38 15.15
N ALA A 349 0.15 6.55 16.08
CA ALA A 349 0.98 5.90 17.10
C ALA A 349 1.47 4.51 16.66
N LYS A 350 1.30 4.19 15.37
CA LYS A 350 1.52 2.87 14.76
C LYS A 350 2.67 2.87 13.75
N GLY A 351 3.69 3.70 13.97
CA GLY A 351 4.84 3.83 13.07
C GLY A 351 5.64 2.52 12.87
N GLY A 352 5.51 1.55 13.78
CA GLY A 352 6.14 0.22 13.64
C GLY A 352 5.64 -0.59 12.44
N VAL A 353 4.49 -0.23 11.86
CA VAL A 353 3.98 -0.88 10.64
C VAL A 353 4.99 -0.81 9.48
N VAL A 354 5.78 0.25 9.39
CA VAL A 354 6.80 0.39 8.34
C VAL A 354 7.88 -0.69 8.45
N VAL A 355 8.28 -1.02 9.69
CA VAL A 355 9.29 -2.04 9.97
C VAL A 355 8.76 -3.43 9.67
N SER A 356 7.51 -3.70 10.04
CA SER A 356 6.87 -4.99 9.79
C SER A 356 6.62 -5.26 8.31
N LEU A 357 6.21 -4.24 7.55
CA LEU A 357 6.07 -4.33 6.09
C LEU A 357 7.41 -4.58 5.40
N ALA A 358 8.48 -3.92 5.86
CA ALA A 358 9.83 -4.11 5.33
C ALA A 358 10.31 -5.55 5.50
N GLU A 359 10.16 -6.10 6.70
CA GLU A 359 10.58 -7.47 7.04
C GLU A 359 9.75 -8.55 6.34
N GLU A 360 8.47 -8.29 6.07
CA GLU A 360 7.58 -9.30 5.48
C GLU A 360 7.64 -9.31 3.95
N PHE A 361 7.64 -8.15 3.30
CA PHE A 361 7.45 -8.06 1.86
C PHE A 361 8.73 -7.77 1.07
N GLU A 362 9.78 -7.25 1.73
CA GLU A 362 11.04 -6.83 1.12
C GLU A 362 10.87 -5.86 -0.07
N LEU A 363 9.72 -5.17 -0.13
CA LEU A 363 9.44 -4.17 -1.16
C LEU A 363 10.18 -2.87 -0.85
N PRO A 364 10.77 -2.20 -1.86
CA PRO A 364 11.34 -0.88 -1.70
C PRO A 364 10.37 0.09 -1.03
N ILE A 365 10.82 0.82 -0.03
CA ILE A 365 10.11 1.96 0.55
C ILE A 365 10.76 3.21 -0.02
N HIS A 366 10.04 3.90 -0.91
CA HIS A 366 10.57 5.03 -1.65
C HIS A 366 10.53 6.33 -0.85
N ALA A 367 9.42 6.55 -0.16
CA ALA A 367 9.17 7.79 0.56
C ALA A 367 8.23 7.58 1.74
N VAL A 368 8.29 8.51 2.69
CA VAL A 368 7.37 8.59 3.81
C VAL A 368 6.74 9.97 3.90
N GLY A 369 5.45 10.01 4.21
CA GLY A 369 4.65 11.22 4.40
C GLY A 369 4.36 11.48 5.87
N VAL A 370 4.72 12.67 6.35
CA VAL A 370 4.66 13.07 7.78
C VAL A 370 3.82 14.34 8.01
N GLY A 371 2.93 14.65 7.07
CA GLY A 371 2.07 15.81 7.15
C GLY A 371 1.41 16.11 5.81
N GLU A 372 0.65 17.20 5.77
CA GLU A 372 -0.14 17.61 4.60
C GLU A 372 0.67 18.50 3.66
N LYS A 373 1.67 19.23 4.16
CA LYS A 373 2.41 20.23 3.37
C LYS A 373 3.15 19.59 2.20
N ILE A 374 3.41 20.39 1.17
CA ILE A 374 4.07 19.94 -0.06
C ILE A 374 5.47 19.35 0.20
N GLU A 375 6.12 19.84 1.24
CA GLU A 375 7.43 19.38 1.66
C GLU A 375 7.41 18.18 2.62
N ASP A 376 6.23 17.75 3.11
CA ASP A 376 6.10 16.70 4.12
C ASP A 376 6.10 15.29 3.51
N LEU A 377 6.70 15.16 2.32
CA LEU A 377 7.04 13.88 1.69
C LEU A 377 8.53 13.93 1.36
N SER A 378 9.26 12.92 1.79
CA SER A 378 10.70 12.84 1.59
C SER A 378 11.14 11.41 1.31
N PRO A 379 12.26 11.22 0.59
CA PRO A 379 12.86 9.91 0.42
C PRO A 379 13.06 9.19 1.75
N PHE A 380 12.75 7.90 1.76
CA PHE A 380 12.86 7.11 2.98
C PHE A 380 14.32 6.87 3.36
N LYS A 381 14.65 7.16 4.62
CA LYS A 381 15.98 6.98 5.19
C LYS A 381 15.88 6.12 6.44
N ALA A 382 16.41 4.90 6.35
CA ALA A 382 16.30 3.88 7.40
C ALA A 382 16.77 4.38 8.78
N GLU A 383 17.97 4.96 8.84
CA GLU A 383 18.55 5.43 10.12
C GLU A 383 17.77 6.58 10.75
N GLU A 384 17.36 7.57 9.94
CA GLU A 384 16.59 8.72 10.42
C GLU A 384 15.21 8.27 10.93
N PHE A 385 14.56 7.37 10.20
CA PHE A 385 13.27 6.79 10.61
C PHE A 385 13.38 5.96 11.89
N ALA A 386 14.40 5.09 11.98
CA ALA A 386 14.60 4.24 13.15
C ALA A 386 14.85 5.06 14.42
N LYS A 387 15.68 6.11 14.35
CA LYS A 387 15.92 7.04 15.48
C LYS A 387 14.65 7.78 15.87
N ALA A 388 13.94 8.35 14.90
CA ALA A 388 12.69 9.04 15.14
C ALA A 388 11.63 8.14 15.78
N LEU A 389 11.53 6.86 15.36
CA LEU A 389 10.53 5.92 15.86
C LEU A 389 10.72 5.55 17.33
N VAL A 390 11.96 5.39 17.79
CA VAL A 390 12.25 5.02 19.19
C VAL A 390 12.54 6.23 20.09
N GLY A 391 12.62 7.44 19.51
CA GLY A 391 12.94 8.67 20.22
C GLY A 391 14.40 8.71 20.72
N ALA A 392 15.34 8.23 19.91
CA ALA A 392 16.79 8.24 20.16
C ALA A 392 17.47 9.54 19.72
#